data_AF-A0A959KFJ2-F1
#
_entry.id   AF-A0A959KFJ2-F1
#
_cell.length_a   1.000
_cell.length_b   1.000
_cell.length_c   1.000
_cell.angle_alpha   90.00
_cell.angle_beta   90.00
_cell.angle_gamma   90.00
#
_symmetry.space_group_name_H-M   'P 1'
#
loop_
_entity.id
_entity.type
_entity.pdbx_description
1 polymer ?
#
loop_
_entity_poly.entity_id
_entity_poly.type
_entity_poly.pdbx_seq_one_letter_code
_entity_poly.pdbx_strand_id
1 'polypeptide(L)'
;MKNTISERNRTPLDSRQAVERVAMLACEGLAGAFADRLTGKPNAFGRKLWHSAGSDLAYAIGLAATGLRVAAWLPADEADGLFSSLSEAYRRQLPLVVHLSMKPGQTLPLLPDQVPVLQSISTQEAADQGAIAHRIAELALSPVVHCLSDPGPESVELPSEVQLVSYLGDPDLPIEAPTPAQEMLFGRHRRRIPNWFNPDLPARSGEQRAPRDLVLQSAASDRFRAHHLPELIDRAYEEWSQLSGRTYAPWRSYASQDAQYLLICEGAQFASGQQAAEQVRQAENAKAGCLAPRVLQPLHKFDQALPAKSGKAVTFLETISQTTGSDRRLEALVQNTLLAQTDWFRGFTGPEVTAEQLQAVFRNMLPKGDRKKTFYTGLAFAGSGAGLPKYEVLLQQLRRAYPDLAGLSLSEAETRTIETPVRPVEWPLAVRRYRDQGPPYSQLSGFNDRAALFYRHERQAELVIEPFQSLPLTPAASAALVQSPDQRRQLPRFHAGDCTACGLCTTICPEMALPSLALNLEALLKGAMEISARRGQPASSLTPLVKNLATLANRAAERASAEDVKTLAERL
;
A
#
# COMPACT_ATOMS: atom_id res chain seq x y z
N MET A 1 19.97 40.78 20.81
CA MET A 1 20.23 39.48 20.14
C MET A 1 18.91 38.72 19.90
N LYS A 2 18.01 39.25 19.06
CA LYS A 2 16.66 38.67 18.82
C LYS A 2 16.47 38.00 17.44
N ASN A 3 17.53 37.83 16.64
CA ASN A 3 17.39 37.46 15.22
C ASN A 3 18.04 36.15 14.77
N THR A 4 18.48 35.25 15.65
CA THR A 4 19.20 34.02 15.22
C THR A 4 18.44 32.70 15.39
N ILE A 5 17.25 32.69 16.01
CA ILE A 5 16.44 31.46 16.18
C ILE A 5 15.45 31.25 15.02
N SER A 6 15.07 32.33 14.32
CA SER A 6 14.12 32.30 13.20
C SER A 6 14.65 31.65 11.91
N GLU A 7 15.97 31.54 11.71
CA GLU A 7 16.55 31.04 10.45
C GLU A 7 16.79 29.52 10.45
N ARG A 8 16.88 28.87 11.63
CA ARG A 8 17.10 27.41 11.73
C ARG A 8 15.87 26.55 11.41
N ASN A 9 14.69 27.17 11.29
CA ASN A 9 13.43 26.50 10.94
C ASN A 9 13.10 26.47 9.43
N ARG A 10 14.02 26.90 8.56
CA ARG A 10 13.78 26.96 7.10
C ARG A 10 14.43 25.84 6.29
N THR A 11 15.03 24.84 6.93
CA THR A 11 15.52 23.66 6.21
C THR A 11 14.32 22.88 5.69
N PRO A 12 14.23 22.59 4.38
CA PRO A 12 13.21 21.71 3.85
C PRO A 12 13.25 20.36 4.56
N LEU A 13 12.09 19.85 4.97
CA LEU A 13 11.94 18.57 5.64
C LEU A 13 11.06 17.67 4.79
N ASP A 14 11.39 16.38 4.76
CA ASP A 14 10.43 15.36 4.33
C ASP A 14 9.42 15.07 5.46
N SER A 15 8.32 14.39 5.12
CA SER A 15 7.22 14.12 6.08
C SER A 15 7.68 13.33 7.29
N ARG A 16 8.63 12.41 7.11
CA ARG A 16 9.20 11.61 8.18
C ARG A 16 9.99 12.50 9.15
N GLN A 17 10.92 13.30 8.65
CA GLN A 17 11.75 14.21 9.45
C GLN A 17 10.91 15.22 10.24
N ALA A 18 9.83 15.74 9.64
CA ALA A 18 8.94 16.66 10.31
C ALA A 18 8.24 16.00 11.51
N VAL A 19 7.73 14.78 11.33
CA VAL A 19 7.09 13.99 12.40
C VAL A 19 8.08 13.56 13.47
N GLU A 20 9.29 13.13 13.09
CA GLU A 20 10.37 12.80 14.04
C GLU A 20 10.67 14.01 14.95
N ARG A 21 10.69 15.23 14.41
CA ARG A 21 10.89 16.46 15.20
C ARG A 21 9.76 16.75 16.17
N VAL A 22 8.51 16.57 15.75
CA VAL A 22 7.35 16.74 16.62
C VAL A 22 7.38 15.70 17.75
N ALA A 23 7.64 14.43 17.43
CA ALA A 23 7.66 13.36 18.41
C ALA A 23 8.81 13.48 19.42
N MET A 24 9.98 13.97 19.01
CA MET A 24 11.08 14.29 19.94
C MET A 24 10.68 15.30 21.02
N LEU A 25 9.83 16.26 20.68
CA LEU A 25 9.33 17.26 21.61
C LEU A 25 8.14 16.74 22.43
N ALA A 26 7.31 15.89 21.85
CA ALA A 26 6.06 15.43 22.45
C ALA A 26 6.21 14.19 23.35
N CYS A 27 7.08 13.24 23.00
CA CYS A 27 7.10 11.90 23.58
C CYS A 27 8.19 11.72 24.64
N GLU A 28 8.08 10.66 25.44
CA GLU A 28 9.16 10.12 26.27
C GLU A 28 9.71 8.81 25.71
N GLY A 29 8.98 8.10 24.84
CA GLY A 29 9.42 6.85 24.22
C GLY A 29 9.39 6.91 22.69
N LEU A 30 10.48 6.48 22.04
CA LEU A 30 10.63 6.48 20.59
C LEU A 30 11.15 5.11 20.08
N ALA A 31 10.46 4.48 19.14
CA ALA A 31 10.90 3.21 18.55
C ALA A 31 11.08 3.34 17.03
N GLY A 32 12.30 3.10 16.53
CA GLY A 32 12.60 3.08 15.09
C GLY A 32 14.05 3.47 14.78
N ALA A 33 14.47 3.24 13.53
CA ALA A 33 15.87 3.32 13.11
C ALA A 33 16.58 4.68 13.34
N PHE A 34 15.84 5.78 13.48
CA PHE A 34 16.42 7.12 13.74
C PHE A 34 16.67 7.38 15.23
N ALA A 35 16.08 6.57 16.12
CA ALA A 35 15.98 6.88 17.54
C ALA A 35 17.35 6.86 18.25
N ASP A 36 18.33 6.12 17.72
CA ASP A 36 19.71 6.10 18.23
C ASP A 36 20.45 7.44 18.07
N ARG A 37 19.98 8.31 17.18
CA ARG A 37 20.59 9.64 16.93
C ARG A 37 20.15 10.68 17.98
N LEU A 38 19.31 10.31 18.94
CA LEU A 38 18.53 11.25 19.78
C LEU A 38 19.03 11.39 21.22
N THR A 39 20.29 11.07 21.49
CA THR A 39 20.80 10.98 22.86
C THR A 39 20.95 12.36 23.54
N GLY A 40 20.43 12.45 24.77
CA GLY A 40 20.80 13.50 25.74
C GLY A 40 19.97 14.79 25.77
N LYS A 41 18.99 14.98 24.88
CA LYS A 41 18.11 16.16 24.93
C LYS A 41 16.78 15.83 25.62
N PRO A 42 16.29 16.67 26.55
CA PRO A 42 14.95 16.54 27.09
C PRO A 42 13.90 16.91 26.04
N ASN A 43 12.69 16.37 26.20
CA ASN A 43 11.52 16.78 25.42
C ASN A 43 10.97 18.14 25.89
N ALA A 44 9.87 18.62 25.29
CA ALA A 44 9.25 19.91 25.65
C ALA A 44 8.73 19.97 27.09
N PHE A 45 8.62 18.82 27.77
CA PHE A 45 8.21 18.67 29.16
C PHE A 45 9.40 18.50 30.12
N GLY A 46 10.64 18.65 29.64
CA GLY A 46 11.85 18.49 30.45
C GLY A 46 12.20 17.03 30.77
N ARG A 47 11.55 16.06 30.12
CA ARG A 47 11.70 14.63 30.42
C ARG A 47 12.72 13.97 29.50
N LYS A 48 13.40 12.94 30.02
CA LYS A 48 14.37 12.14 29.25
C LYS A 48 13.65 11.26 28.22
N LEU A 49 14.22 11.18 27.02
CA LEU A 49 13.79 10.26 25.97
C LEU A 49 14.36 8.85 26.18
N TRP A 50 13.49 7.85 26.09
CA TRP A 50 13.79 6.43 25.96
C TRP A 50 13.68 6.03 24.50
N HIS A 51 14.61 5.24 24.00
CA HIS A 51 14.60 4.85 22.60
C HIS A 51 15.03 3.41 22.34
N SER A 52 14.55 2.87 21.21
CA SER A 52 15.01 1.63 20.61
C SER A 52 15.15 1.81 19.09
N ALA A 53 16.23 1.29 18.52
CA ALA A 53 16.46 1.30 17.07
C ALA A 53 15.57 0.31 16.30
N GLY A 54 14.99 -0.66 17.01
CA GLY A 54 14.19 -1.72 16.40
C GLY A 54 12.85 -1.22 15.86
N SER A 55 12.36 -1.86 14.79
CA SER A 55 11.02 -1.66 14.23
C SER A 55 9.95 -2.50 14.93
N ASP A 56 10.30 -3.35 15.89
CA ASP A 56 9.33 -4.13 16.67
C ASP A 56 8.51 -3.25 17.63
N LEU A 57 7.19 -3.32 17.49
CA LEU A 57 6.23 -2.61 18.34
C LEU A 57 6.22 -3.09 19.79
N ALA A 58 6.75 -4.27 20.11
CA ALA A 58 6.77 -4.78 21.48
C ALA A 58 7.43 -3.81 22.46
N TYR A 59 8.51 -3.15 22.06
CA TYR A 59 9.17 -2.12 22.88
C TYR A 59 8.27 -0.91 23.13
N ALA A 60 7.63 -0.40 22.07
CA ALA A 60 6.73 0.75 22.16
C ALA A 60 5.50 0.44 23.03
N ILE A 61 4.91 -0.75 22.88
CA ILE A 61 3.80 -1.24 23.69
C ILE A 61 4.21 -1.37 25.17
N GLY A 62 5.41 -1.89 25.44
CA GLY A 62 5.95 -2.00 26.79
C GLY A 62 6.11 -0.63 27.47
N LEU A 63 6.69 0.35 26.78
CA LEU A 63 6.84 1.70 27.30
C LEU A 63 5.49 2.41 27.49
N ALA A 64 4.55 2.26 26.55
CA ALA A 64 3.22 2.89 26.69
C ALA A 64 2.48 2.37 27.93
N ALA A 65 2.68 1.10 28.29
CA ALA A 65 2.07 0.50 29.49
C ALA A 65 2.57 1.09 30.82
N THR A 66 3.73 1.77 30.84
CA THR A 66 4.26 2.44 32.04
C THR A 66 3.74 3.87 32.22
N GLY A 67 2.85 4.32 31.34
CA GLY A 67 2.27 5.67 31.38
C GLY A 67 3.10 6.73 30.66
N LEU A 68 4.00 6.34 29.77
CA LEU A 68 4.80 7.25 28.93
C LEU A 68 4.10 7.50 27.58
N ARG A 69 4.30 8.69 27.00
CA ARG A 69 3.86 8.99 25.63
C ARG A 69 4.87 8.40 24.65
N VAL A 70 4.37 7.56 23.75
CA VAL A 70 5.23 6.76 22.86
C VAL A 70 4.84 6.93 21.40
N ALA A 71 5.86 7.05 20.54
CA ALA A 71 5.73 6.97 19.09
C ALA A 71 6.63 5.86 18.53
N ALA A 72 6.18 5.19 17.47
CA ALA A 72 6.92 4.15 16.77
C ALA A 72 6.87 4.36 15.24
N TRP A 73 7.91 3.96 14.52
CA TRP A 73 7.98 4.07 13.07
C TRP A 73 8.20 2.70 12.45
N LEU A 74 7.35 2.36 11.48
CA LEU A 74 7.51 1.16 10.66
C LEU A 74 7.42 1.51 9.17
N PRO A 75 8.30 0.95 8.33
CA PRO A 75 8.04 0.87 6.90
C PRO A 75 6.75 0.07 6.67
N ALA A 76 5.88 0.53 5.78
CA ALA A 76 4.62 -0.18 5.51
C ALA A 76 4.84 -1.57 4.87
N ASP A 77 6.01 -1.82 4.26
CA ASP A 77 6.44 -3.13 3.74
C ASP A 77 6.98 -4.08 4.82
N GLU A 78 7.18 -3.59 6.04
CA GLU A 78 7.56 -4.37 7.23
C GLU A 78 6.39 -4.45 8.24
N ALA A 79 5.14 -4.22 7.79
CA ALA A 79 3.95 -4.23 8.63
C ALA A 79 3.43 -5.64 9.00
N ASP A 80 4.25 -6.67 8.84
CA ASP A 80 3.90 -8.04 9.24
C ASP A 80 3.64 -8.11 10.75
N GLY A 81 2.52 -8.72 11.15
CA GLY A 81 2.11 -8.80 12.55
C GLY A 81 1.57 -7.50 13.15
N LEU A 82 1.56 -6.38 12.41
CA LEU A 82 1.05 -5.09 12.86
C LEU A 82 -0.39 -5.19 13.39
N PHE A 83 -1.24 -5.94 12.69
CA PHE A 83 -2.63 -6.20 13.11
C PHE A 83 -2.71 -6.77 14.53
N SER A 84 -1.90 -7.79 14.84
CA SER A 84 -1.89 -8.45 16.14
C SER A 84 -1.37 -7.53 17.24
N SER A 85 -0.27 -6.81 16.97
CA SER A 85 0.33 -5.86 17.92
C SER A 85 -0.60 -4.70 18.25
N LEU A 86 -1.27 -4.12 17.24
CA LEU A 86 -2.25 -3.05 17.43
C LEU A 86 -3.51 -3.55 18.14
N SER A 87 -4.00 -4.76 17.82
CA SER A 87 -5.13 -5.37 18.51
C SER A 87 -4.84 -5.54 20.01
N GLU A 88 -3.62 -5.96 20.35
CA GLU A 88 -3.20 -6.10 21.74
C GLU A 88 -3.09 -4.74 22.45
N ALA A 89 -2.46 -3.75 21.81
CA ALA A 89 -2.39 -2.39 22.34
C ALA A 89 -3.78 -1.79 22.57
N TYR A 90 -4.70 -1.99 21.62
CA TYR A 90 -6.09 -1.54 21.74
C TYR A 90 -6.83 -2.25 22.89
N ARG A 91 -6.69 -3.57 23.04
CA ARG A 91 -7.30 -4.31 24.16
C ARG A 91 -6.78 -3.86 25.52
N ARG A 92 -5.51 -3.47 25.59
CA ARG A 92 -4.85 -2.96 26.79
C ARG A 92 -5.04 -1.46 27.02
N GLN A 93 -5.80 -0.78 26.17
CA GLN A 93 -6.05 0.67 26.24
C GLN A 93 -4.75 1.48 26.32
N LEU A 94 -3.79 1.17 25.45
CA LEU A 94 -2.48 1.82 25.42
C LEU A 94 -2.49 2.97 24.41
N PRO A 95 -2.31 4.23 24.86
CA PRO A 95 -2.09 5.36 23.97
C PRO A 95 -0.67 5.29 23.38
N LEU A 96 -0.56 5.01 22.09
CA LEU A 96 0.68 5.19 21.33
C LEU A 96 0.37 5.58 19.89
N VAL A 97 1.33 6.21 19.21
CA VAL A 97 1.20 6.55 17.79
C VAL A 97 2.18 5.71 16.98
N VAL A 98 1.68 5.04 15.95
CA VAL A 98 2.48 4.27 14.99
C VAL A 98 2.48 5.02 13.67
N HIS A 99 3.63 5.54 13.28
CA HIS A 99 3.86 6.20 12.01
C HIS A 99 4.24 5.17 10.94
N LEU A 100 3.40 5.06 9.91
CA LEU A 100 3.65 4.19 8.76
C LEU A 100 4.14 5.03 7.59
N SER A 101 5.36 4.77 7.14
CA SER A 101 5.89 5.39 5.92
C SER A 101 5.32 4.68 4.71
N MET A 102 4.45 5.36 3.96
CA MET A 102 3.79 4.82 2.77
C MET A 102 4.59 5.20 1.53
N LYS A 103 4.93 4.22 0.68
CA LYS A 103 5.46 4.50 -0.66
C LYS A 103 4.31 4.87 -1.62
N PRO A 104 4.56 5.64 -2.68
CA PRO A 104 3.57 5.87 -3.74
C PRO A 104 3.01 4.55 -4.25
N GLY A 105 1.68 4.44 -4.30
CA GLY A 105 0.97 3.22 -4.72
C GLY A 105 1.01 2.03 -3.79
N GLN A 106 1.65 2.18 -2.63
CA GLN A 106 1.57 1.16 -1.60
C GLN A 106 0.21 1.17 -0.94
N THR A 107 -0.30 -0.03 -0.66
CA THR A 107 -1.60 -0.20 -0.02
C THR A 107 -1.45 -0.24 1.47
N LEU A 108 -2.46 0.30 2.15
CA LEU A 108 -2.54 0.22 3.59
C LEU A 108 -2.54 -1.27 4.01
N PRO A 109 -1.68 -1.69 4.96
CA PRO A 109 -1.74 -3.04 5.49
C PRO A 109 -3.09 -3.29 6.18
N LEU A 110 -3.41 -4.55 6.45
CA LEU A 110 -4.60 -4.88 7.23
C LEU A 110 -4.44 -4.35 8.66
N LEU A 111 -5.35 -3.48 9.10
CA LEU A 111 -5.37 -2.87 10.42
C LEU A 111 -6.66 -3.23 11.18
N PRO A 112 -6.66 -3.29 12.53
CA PRO A 112 -7.86 -3.59 13.29
C PRO A 112 -8.87 -2.44 13.22
N ASP A 113 -10.15 -2.73 12.93
CA ASP A 113 -11.23 -1.76 12.66
C ASP A 113 -11.50 -0.72 13.76
N GLN A 114 -11.04 -0.96 14.98
CA GLN A 114 -11.24 -0.05 16.11
C GLN A 114 -10.09 0.96 16.30
N VAL A 115 -8.98 0.79 15.59
CA VAL A 115 -7.78 1.63 15.73
C VAL A 115 -7.90 2.85 14.81
N PRO A 116 -7.85 4.08 15.31
CA PRO A 116 -7.85 5.26 14.46
C PRO A 116 -6.72 5.22 13.42
N VAL A 117 -7.05 5.48 12.16
CA VAL A 117 -6.07 5.59 11.07
C VAL A 117 -6.20 6.97 10.45
N LEU A 118 -5.13 7.72 10.49
CA LEU A 118 -5.02 9.05 9.91
C LEU A 118 -4.05 9.03 8.72
N GLN A 119 -4.25 9.90 7.74
CA GLN A 119 -3.37 10.04 6.58
C GLN A 119 -2.98 11.50 6.43
N SER A 120 -1.69 11.78 6.18
CA SER A 120 -1.17 13.09 5.77
C SER A 120 -0.71 13.07 4.32
N ILE A 121 -0.98 14.14 3.56
CA ILE A 121 -0.59 14.26 2.13
C ILE A 121 0.45 15.35 1.85
N SER A 122 0.76 16.17 2.87
CA SER A 122 1.81 17.19 2.82
C SER A 122 2.70 17.06 4.06
N THR A 123 3.92 17.59 3.97
CA THR A 123 4.86 17.54 5.10
C THR A 123 4.38 18.40 6.26
N GLN A 124 3.76 19.56 6.00
CA GLN A 124 3.14 20.37 7.04
C GLN A 124 2.01 19.62 7.76
N GLU A 125 1.17 18.94 7.00
CA GLU A 125 0.09 18.15 7.57
C GLU A 125 0.61 16.96 8.36
N ALA A 126 1.71 16.32 7.94
CA ALA A 126 2.35 15.25 8.68
C ALA A 126 2.81 15.75 10.06
N ALA A 127 3.47 16.91 10.13
CA ALA A 127 3.90 17.50 11.40
C ALA A 127 2.71 17.73 12.37
N ASP A 128 1.67 18.41 11.87
CA ASP A 128 0.49 18.75 12.67
C ASP A 128 -0.30 17.50 13.09
N GLN A 129 -0.49 16.55 12.17
CA GLN A 129 -1.15 15.29 12.48
C GLN A 129 -0.36 14.41 13.43
N GLY A 130 0.97 14.53 13.48
CA GLY A 130 1.77 13.90 14.53
C GLY A 130 1.31 14.33 15.92
N ALA A 131 1.10 15.63 16.14
CA ALA A 131 0.57 16.13 17.42
C ALA A 131 -0.90 15.73 17.63
N ILE A 132 -1.75 15.85 16.60
CA ILE A 132 -3.17 15.47 16.69
C ILE A 132 -3.34 13.98 17.00
N ALA A 133 -2.53 13.11 16.40
CA ALA A 133 -2.56 11.67 16.65
C ALA A 133 -2.31 11.33 18.12
N HIS A 134 -1.34 11.99 18.77
CA HIS A 134 -1.12 11.82 20.21
C HIS A 134 -2.30 12.30 21.05
N ARG A 135 -2.92 13.42 20.68
CA ARG A 135 -4.11 13.91 21.36
C ARG A 135 -5.28 12.92 21.24
N ILE A 136 -5.50 12.37 20.05
CA ILE A 136 -6.52 11.34 19.82
C ILE A 136 -6.20 10.10 20.66
N ALA A 137 -4.95 9.63 20.65
CA ALA A 137 -4.54 8.46 21.42
C ALA A 137 -4.81 8.64 22.93
N GLU A 138 -4.48 9.81 23.47
CA GLU A 138 -4.71 10.16 24.88
C GLU A 138 -6.19 10.26 25.23
N LEU A 139 -7.00 10.93 24.40
CA LEU A 139 -8.43 11.10 24.65
C LEU A 139 -9.16 9.75 24.57
N ALA A 140 -8.85 8.95 23.57
CA ALA A 140 -9.54 7.68 23.28
C ALA A 140 -8.98 6.49 24.06
N LEU A 141 -7.80 6.62 24.68
CA LEU A 141 -7.04 5.51 25.25
C LEU A 141 -6.86 4.37 24.25
N SER A 142 -6.39 4.73 23.05
CA SER A 142 -6.29 3.85 21.89
C SER A 142 -4.94 4.08 21.20
N PRO A 143 -4.31 3.03 20.63
CA PRO A 143 -3.25 3.27 19.66
C PRO A 143 -3.82 4.03 18.45
N VAL A 144 -2.99 4.80 17.75
CA VAL A 144 -3.35 5.52 16.52
C VAL A 144 -2.32 5.20 15.45
N VAL A 145 -2.77 4.92 14.24
CA VAL A 145 -1.90 4.77 13.07
C VAL A 145 -1.91 6.07 12.27
N HIS A 146 -0.73 6.60 11.97
CA HIS A 146 -0.57 7.81 11.15
C HIS A 146 0.24 7.46 9.90
N CYS A 147 -0.45 7.43 8.75
CA CYS A 147 0.11 7.11 7.45
C CYS A 147 0.72 8.35 6.82
N LEU A 148 2.03 8.30 6.59
CA LEU A 148 2.81 9.38 6.02
C LEU A 148 2.93 9.18 4.52
N SER A 149 2.29 10.03 3.71
CA SER A 149 2.68 10.22 2.32
C SER A 149 3.85 11.19 2.27
N ASP A 150 4.87 10.89 1.46
CA ASP A 150 6.05 11.75 1.32
C ASP A 150 6.03 12.46 -0.05
N PRO A 151 5.53 13.71 -0.13
CA PRO A 151 5.57 14.49 -1.36
C PRO A 151 6.98 15.03 -1.67
N GLY A 152 7.95 14.80 -0.77
CA GLY A 152 9.29 15.34 -0.82
C GLY A 152 9.51 16.52 0.14
N PRO A 153 10.73 17.09 0.15
CA PRO A 153 11.10 18.11 1.12
C PRO A 153 10.35 19.43 0.93
N GLU A 154 9.68 19.90 1.97
CA GLU A 154 8.92 21.16 1.99
C GLU A 154 9.39 22.07 3.13
N SER A 155 9.15 23.38 3.02
CA SER A 155 9.31 24.27 4.16
C SER A 155 8.13 24.10 5.11
N VAL A 156 8.41 23.79 6.37
CA VAL A 156 7.40 23.43 7.38
C VAL A 156 7.47 24.37 8.57
N GLU A 157 6.31 24.86 8.99
CA GLU A 157 6.12 25.51 10.29
C GLU A 157 5.84 24.46 11.35
N LEU A 158 6.91 23.93 11.97
CA LEU A 158 6.79 22.95 13.04
C LEU A 158 6.10 23.56 14.27
N PRO A 159 5.28 22.77 14.99
CA PRO A 159 4.79 23.13 16.31
C PRO A 159 5.90 23.59 17.25
N SER A 160 5.71 24.75 17.88
CA SER A 160 6.60 25.19 18.96
C SER A 160 6.42 24.32 20.22
N GLU A 161 7.44 24.29 21.08
CA GLU A 161 7.36 23.62 22.39
C GLU A 161 6.16 24.11 23.20
N VAL A 162 5.90 25.43 23.19
CA VAL A 162 4.77 26.04 23.90
C VAL A 162 3.43 25.52 23.37
N GLN A 163 3.28 25.42 22.05
CA GLN A 163 2.07 24.85 21.45
C GLN A 163 1.89 23.38 21.84
N LEU A 164 2.95 22.57 21.76
CA LEU A 164 2.87 21.15 22.13
C LEU A 164 2.55 20.96 23.62
N VAL A 165 3.17 21.72 24.51
CA VAL A 165 2.88 21.69 25.95
C VAL A 165 1.44 22.11 26.22
N SER A 166 0.96 23.18 25.59
CA SER A 166 -0.42 23.65 25.75
C SER A 166 -1.46 22.64 25.23
N TYR A 167 -1.15 21.93 24.15
CA TYR A 167 -2.08 21.02 23.47
C TYR A 167 -2.14 19.64 24.14
N LEU A 168 -0.97 19.02 24.34
CA LEU A 168 -0.85 17.66 24.86
C LEU A 168 -0.77 17.62 26.38
N GLY A 169 -0.13 18.61 27.02
CA GLY A 169 0.14 18.61 28.45
C GLY A 169 1.10 17.51 28.92
N ASP A 170 1.58 17.61 30.15
CA ASP A 170 2.44 16.60 30.75
C ASP A 170 1.64 15.30 30.99
N PRO A 171 2.12 14.12 30.53
CA PRO A 171 1.46 12.83 30.69
C PRO A 171 1.01 12.48 32.12
N ASP A 172 1.71 12.98 33.14
CA ASP A 172 1.43 12.67 34.55
C ASP A 172 0.31 13.52 35.13
N LEU A 173 -0.01 14.65 34.49
CA LEU A 173 -1.04 15.55 34.99
C LEU A 173 -2.44 14.98 34.75
N PRO A 174 -3.38 15.26 35.66
CA PRO A 174 -4.76 14.83 35.51
C PRO A 174 -5.45 15.57 34.37
N ILE A 175 -6.34 14.86 33.67
CA ILE A 175 -7.38 15.42 32.81
C ILE A 175 -8.74 14.93 33.28
N GLU A 176 -9.76 15.74 33.03
CA GLU A 176 -11.14 15.28 33.19
C GLU A 176 -11.39 14.11 32.23
N ALA A 177 -12.05 13.06 32.74
CA ALA A 177 -12.34 11.86 31.97
C ALA A 177 -13.16 12.23 30.70
N PRO A 178 -12.65 12.00 29.49
CA PRO A 178 -13.32 12.41 28.25
C PRO A 178 -14.66 11.75 27.96
N THR A 179 -14.96 10.60 28.59
CA THR A 179 -16.21 9.86 28.37
C THR A 179 -16.76 9.31 29.69
N PRO A 180 -18.08 9.05 29.79
CA PRO A 180 -18.67 8.44 30.98
C PRO A 180 -18.06 7.08 31.34
N ALA A 181 -17.69 6.28 30.35
CA ALA A 181 -17.03 4.99 30.56
C ALA A 181 -15.64 5.16 31.19
N GLN A 182 -14.88 6.17 30.76
CA GLN A 182 -13.60 6.48 31.38
C GLN A 182 -13.78 7.03 32.80
N GLU A 183 -14.81 7.83 33.06
CA GLU A 183 -15.14 8.29 34.41
C GLU A 183 -15.45 7.12 35.36
N MET A 184 -16.19 6.10 34.90
CA MET A 184 -16.44 4.90 35.69
C MET A 184 -15.16 4.09 35.98
N LEU A 185 -14.21 4.07 35.05
CA LEU A 185 -12.97 3.31 35.19
C LEU A 185 -11.91 4.00 36.06
N PHE A 186 -11.81 5.32 35.98
CA PHE A 186 -10.72 6.09 36.57
C PHE A 186 -11.18 7.16 37.58
N GLY A 187 -12.48 7.40 37.70
CA GLY A 187 -13.05 8.56 38.39
C GLY A 187 -13.09 9.81 37.51
N ARG A 188 -13.55 10.93 38.08
CA ARG A 188 -13.74 12.21 37.37
C ARG A 188 -12.46 12.72 36.68
N HIS A 189 -11.29 12.44 37.27
CA HIS A 189 -10.01 12.82 36.72
C HIS A 189 -9.09 11.61 36.62
N ARG A 190 -8.32 11.53 35.54
CA ARG A 190 -7.33 10.48 35.30
C ARG A 190 -6.03 11.06 34.77
N ARG A 191 -4.93 10.32 34.89
CA ARG A 191 -3.71 10.64 34.14
C ARG A 191 -4.01 10.68 32.64
N ARG A 192 -3.34 11.56 31.90
CA ARG A 192 -3.44 11.62 30.44
C ARG A 192 -3.09 10.28 29.80
N ILE A 193 -2.02 9.67 30.31
CA ILE A 193 -1.59 8.33 29.91
C ILE A 193 -1.64 7.43 31.15
N PRO A 194 -2.56 6.45 31.20
CA PRO A 194 -2.63 5.52 32.32
C PRO A 194 -1.34 4.72 32.48
N ASN A 195 -0.86 4.59 33.72
CA ASN A 195 0.20 3.65 34.05
C ASN A 195 -0.41 2.34 34.52
N TRP A 196 -0.46 1.37 33.60
CA TRP A 196 -0.93 0.01 33.86
C TRP A 196 0.10 -0.84 34.59
N PHE A 197 1.37 -0.41 34.62
CA PHE A 197 2.46 -1.05 35.35
C PHE A 197 2.82 -0.25 36.61
N ASN A 198 1.84 -0.07 37.49
CA ASN A 198 2.01 0.66 38.75
C ASN A 198 2.16 -0.33 39.92
N PRO A 199 3.33 -0.43 40.58
CA PRO A 199 3.50 -1.33 41.73
C PRO A 199 2.64 -0.92 42.94
N ASP A 200 2.27 0.36 43.06
CA ASP A 200 1.38 0.85 44.12
C ASP A 200 -0.10 0.54 43.84
N LEU A 201 -0.45 0.29 42.56
CA LEU A 201 -1.79 -0.06 42.09
C LEU A 201 -1.71 -1.29 41.17
N PRO A 202 -1.33 -2.47 41.69
CA PRO A 202 -1.04 -3.63 40.86
C PRO A 202 -2.31 -4.16 40.18
N ALA A 203 -2.23 -4.34 38.87
CA ALA A 203 -3.30 -4.94 38.07
C ALA A 203 -2.74 -5.96 37.08
N ARG A 204 -3.48 -7.04 36.83
CA ARG A 204 -3.13 -8.03 35.82
C ARG A 204 -3.61 -7.56 34.43
N SER A 205 -2.67 -7.35 33.51
CA SER A 205 -2.96 -6.94 32.12
C SER A 205 -2.66 -8.08 31.15
N GLY A 206 -3.50 -8.26 30.12
CA GLY A 206 -3.27 -9.19 29.02
C GLY A 206 -3.53 -10.67 29.33
N GLU A 207 -4.35 -10.98 30.34
CA GLU A 207 -4.73 -12.37 30.67
C GLU A 207 -5.57 -13.03 29.55
N GLN A 208 -5.33 -14.32 29.31
CA GLN A 208 -6.21 -15.13 28.47
C GLN A 208 -7.57 -15.35 29.12
N ARG A 209 -8.63 -15.15 28.35
CA ARG A 209 -10.01 -15.24 28.83
C ARG A 209 -10.77 -16.34 28.11
N ALA A 210 -11.81 -16.85 28.75
CA ALA A 210 -12.72 -17.81 28.12
C ALA A 210 -13.41 -17.16 26.90
N PRO A 211 -13.81 -17.93 25.88
CA PRO A 211 -14.41 -17.38 24.65
C PRO A 211 -15.61 -16.45 24.90
N ARG A 212 -16.47 -16.78 25.88
CA ARG A 212 -17.61 -15.94 26.25
C ARG A 212 -17.18 -14.55 26.75
N ASP A 213 -16.14 -14.49 27.56
CA ASP A 213 -15.63 -13.23 28.13
C ASP A 213 -14.95 -12.37 27.07
N LEU A 214 -14.33 -12.98 26.06
CA LEU A 214 -13.79 -12.28 24.89
C LEU A 214 -14.89 -11.61 24.08
N VAL A 215 -16.04 -12.28 23.89
CA VAL A 215 -17.21 -11.68 23.22
C VAL A 215 -17.75 -10.49 24.02
N LEU A 216 -17.89 -10.64 25.35
CA LEU A 216 -18.30 -9.52 26.22
C LEU A 216 -17.32 -8.35 26.18
N GLN A 217 -16.01 -8.63 26.21
CA GLN A 217 -14.98 -7.59 26.10
C GLN A 217 -15.03 -6.87 24.75
N SER A 218 -15.26 -7.60 23.65
CA SER A 218 -15.39 -7.02 22.32
C SER A 218 -16.61 -6.10 22.23
N ALA A 219 -17.78 -6.58 22.65
CA ALA A 219 -19.02 -5.80 22.66
C ALA A 219 -18.91 -4.55 23.56
N ALA A 220 -18.27 -4.69 24.73
CA ALA A 220 -17.99 -3.55 25.61
C ALA A 220 -17.00 -2.55 24.97
N SER A 221 -15.96 -3.04 24.29
CA SER A 221 -14.99 -2.18 23.60
C SER A 221 -15.64 -1.39 22.47
N ASP A 222 -16.56 -2.00 21.73
CA ASP A 222 -17.33 -1.31 20.71
C ASP A 222 -18.21 -0.21 21.33
N ARG A 223 -19.08 -0.59 22.27
CA ARG A 223 -20.10 0.31 22.82
C ARG A 223 -19.54 1.44 23.69
N PHE A 224 -18.51 1.18 24.49
CA PHE A 224 -18.00 2.11 25.50
C PHE A 224 -16.68 2.78 25.11
N ARG A 225 -16.07 2.40 23.98
CA ARG A 225 -14.85 3.05 23.46
C ARG A 225 -15.01 3.49 22.01
N ALA A 226 -15.14 2.54 21.07
CA ALA A 226 -15.19 2.85 19.65
C ALA A 226 -16.34 3.80 19.28
N HIS A 227 -17.49 3.67 19.96
CA HIS A 227 -18.65 4.56 19.78
C HIS A 227 -18.33 6.05 20.00
N HIS A 228 -17.44 6.39 20.94
CA HIS A 228 -17.08 7.77 21.26
C HIS A 228 -15.95 8.31 20.36
N LEU A 229 -15.30 7.44 19.59
CA LEU A 229 -14.09 7.79 18.87
C LEU A 229 -14.27 8.94 17.85
N PRO A 230 -15.36 9.01 17.06
CA PRO A 230 -15.60 10.14 16.16
C PRO A 230 -15.56 11.51 16.87
N GLU A 231 -16.28 11.65 17.98
CA GLU A 231 -16.36 12.91 18.74
C GLU A 231 -15.01 13.31 19.35
N LEU A 232 -14.22 12.33 19.79
CA LEU A 232 -12.88 12.57 20.34
C LEU A 232 -11.88 13.00 19.25
N ILE A 233 -12.00 12.45 18.04
CA ILE A 233 -11.21 12.86 16.87
C ILE A 233 -11.55 14.30 16.49
N ASP A 234 -12.83 14.63 16.42
CA ASP A 234 -13.31 15.97 16.13
C ASP A 234 -12.79 17.01 17.13
N ARG A 235 -12.89 16.69 18.42
CA ARG A 235 -12.37 17.53 19.49
C ARG A 235 -10.88 17.80 19.34
N ALA A 236 -10.07 16.77 19.02
CA ALA A 236 -8.64 16.95 18.80
C ALA A 236 -8.37 17.89 17.61
N TYR A 237 -9.07 17.71 16.49
CA TYR A 237 -8.94 18.61 15.34
C TYR A 237 -9.35 20.05 15.64
N GLU A 238 -10.44 20.25 16.38
CA GLU A 238 -10.92 21.58 16.77
C GLU A 238 -9.91 22.28 17.70
N GLU A 239 -9.47 21.61 18.76
CA GLU A 239 -8.47 22.12 19.70
C GLU A 239 -7.17 22.51 18.96
N TRP A 240 -6.70 21.69 18.02
CA TRP A 240 -5.53 22.02 17.22
C TRP A 240 -5.76 23.18 16.25
N SER A 241 -6.93 23.25 15.63
CA SER A 241 -7.26 24.32 14.69
C SER A 241 -7.29 25.68 15.37
N GLN A 242 -7.84 25.75 16.58
CA GLN A 242 -7.85 26.95 17.41
C GLN A 242 -6.43 27.37 17.83
N LEU A 243 -5.56 26.41 18.14
CA LEU A 243 -4.19 26.68 18.61
C LEU A 243 -3.21 27.05 17.48
N SER A 244 -3.30 26.34 16.35
CA SER A 244 -2.37 26.49 15.23
C SER A 244 -2.81 27.57 14.24
N GLY A 245 -4.10 27.95 14.24
CA GLY A 245 -4.69 28.82 13.22
C GLY A 245 -4.93 28.12 11.87
N ARG A 246 -4.61 26.83 11.75
CA ARG A 246 -4.81 26.01 10.54
C ARG A 246 -6.04 25.14 10.70
N THR A 247 -6.97 25.17 9.75
CA THR A 247 -8.23 24.41 9.87
C THR A 247 -8.02 22.93 9.55
N TYR A 248 -8.39 22.09 10.51
CA TYR A 248 -8.45 20.65 10.32
C TYR A 248 -9.85 20.08 10.52
N ALA A 249 -10.20 19.12 9.67
CA ALA A 249 -11.41 18.32 9.74
C ALA A 249 -11.10 16.88 9.29
N PRO A 250 -11.98 15.90 9.61
CA PRO A 250 -11.83 14.50 9.19
C PRO A 250 -11.78 14.28 7.66
N TRP A 251 -12.29 15.25 6.90
CA TRP A 251 -12.29 15.26 5.44
C TRP A 251 -11.54 16.48 4.92
N ARG A 252 -10.66 16.26 3.94
CA ARG A 252 -10.14 17.34 3.10
C ARG A 252 -11.22 17.71 2.11
N SER A 253 -11.35 19.02 1.88
CA SER A 253 -12.34 19.53 0.93
C SER A 253 -11.76 20.65 0.08
N TYR A 254 -12.18 20.68 -1.18
CA TYR A 254 -11.88 21.75 -2.10
C TYR A 254 -13.10 22.06 -2.95
N ALA A 255 -13.55 23.33 -2.89
CA ALA A 255 -14.73 23.83 -3.60
C ALA A 255 -15.95 22.90 -3.51
N SER A 256 -16.08 22.16 -2.40
CA SER A 256 -17.10 21.12 -2.25
C SER A 256 -18.47 21.74 -1.95
N GLN A 257 -18.54 22.76 -1.09
CA GLN A 257 -19.80 23.30 -0.56
C GLN A 257 -20.85 23.70 -1.62
N ASP A 258 -20.41 24.21 -2.78
CA ASP A 258 -21.29 24.57 -3.90
C ASP A 258 -21.19 23.61 -5.10
N ALA A 259 -20.43 22.51 -4.99
CA ALA A 259 -20.19 21.56 -6.07
C ALA A 259 -21.48 20.85 -6.51
N GLN A 260 -21.70 20.78 -7.82
CA GLN A 260 -22.70 19.93 -8.47
C GLN A 260 -22.10 18.58 -8.89
N TYR A 261 -20.79 18.54 -9.14
CA TYR A 261 -20.02 17.37 -9.54
C TYR A 261 -18.88 17.17 -8.55
N LEU A 262 -18.89 16.06 -7.83
CA LEU A 262 -17.97 15.82 -6.73
C LEU A 262 -17.09 14.60 -7.00
N LEU A 263 -15.77 14.79 -6.91
CA LEU A 263 -14.80 13.70 -6.90
C LEU A 263 -14.49 13.32 -5.44
N ILE A 264 -14.69 12.06 -5.09
CA ILE A 264 -14.23 11.46 -3.83
C ILE A 264 -13.06 10.56 -4.18
N CYS A 265 -11.89 10.84 -3.60
CA CYS A 265 -10.64 10.17 -3.95
C CYS A 265 -9.80 9.87 -2.71
N GLU A 266 -8.75 9.06 -2.88
CA GLU A 266 -7.74 8.85 -1.84
C GLU A 266 -6.84 10.08 -1.66
N GLY A 267 -6.18 10.19 -0.50
CA GLY A 267 -5.35 11.35 -0.15
C GLY A 267 -4.28 11.68 -1.21
N ALA A 268 -3.60 10.67 -1.77
CA ALA A 268 -2.54 10.87 -2.77
C ALA A 268 -3.02 11.56 -4.05
N GLN A 269 -4.31 11.45 -4.38
CA GLN A 269 -4.90 11.99 -5.61
C GLN A 269 -5.50 13.38 -5.40
N PHE A 270 -5.60 13.83 -4.15
CA PHE A 270 -6.36 15.02 -3.79
C PHE A 270 -5.82 16.29 -4.46
N ALA A 271 -4.49 16.50 -4.48
CA ALA A 271 -3.88 17.66 -5.10
C ALA A 271 -4.16 17.75 -6.62
N SER A 272 -3.95 16.64 -7.35
CA SER A 272 -4.33 16.54 -8.77
C SER A 272 -5.84 16.78 -8.98
N GLY A 273 -6.66 16.29 -8.06
CA GLY A 273 -8.11 16.50 -8.08
C GLY A 273 -8.49 17.97 -7.92
N GLN A 274 -7.84 18.71 -7.02
CA GLN A 274 -8.06 20.16 -6.85
C GLN A 274 -7.78 20.91 -8.14
N GLN A 275 -6.64 20.63 -8.77
CA GLN A 275 -6.26 21.24 -10.05
C GLN A 275 -7.29 20.92 -11.14
N ALA A 276 -7.71 19.66 -11.25
CA ALA A 276 -8.72 19.23 -12.22
C ALA A 276 -10.08 19.91 -12.00
N ALA A 277 -10.51 20.04 -10.73
CA ALA A 277 -11.77 20.71 -10.39
C ALA A 277 -11.74 22.20 -10.76
N GLU A 278 -10.63 22.89 -10.50
CA GLU A 278 -10.45 24.30 -10.90
C GLU A 278 -10.50 24.46 -12.42
N GLN A 279 -9.79 23.60 -13.16
CA GLN A 279 -9.78 23.63 -14.62
C GLN A 279 -11.18 23.40 -15.20
N VAL A 280 -11.96 22.46 -14.65
CA VAL A 280 -13.35 22.20 -15.08
C VAL A 280 -14.28 23.36 -14.74
N ARG A 281 -14.12 23.99 -13.58
CA ARG A 281 -14.86 25.20 -13.22
C ARG A 281 -14.65 26.32 -14.25
N GLN A 282 -13.40 26.54 -14.64
CA GLN A 282 -13.03 27.57 -15.60
C GLN A 282 -13.47 27.25 -17.03
N ALA A 283 -13.21 26.02 -17.50
CA ALA A 283 -13.43 25.63 -18.90
C ALA A 283 -14.89 25.30 -19.21
N GLU A 284 -15.60 24.63 -18.30
CA GLU A 284 -16.95 24.08 -18.54
C GLU A 284 -18.05 24.88 -17.82
N ASN A 285 -17.67 25.92 -17.05
CA ASN A 285 -18.56 26.68 -16.17
C ASN A 285 -19.40 25.75 -15.24
N ALA A 286 -18.79 24.64 -14.82
CA ALA A 286 -19.41 23.60 -14.01
C ALA A 286 -18.87 23.63 -12.59
N LYS A 287 -19.75 23.55 -11.59
CA LYS A 287 -19.34 23.57 -10.17
C LYS A 287 -18.73 22.22 -9.76
N ALA A 288 -17.44 22.05 -10.03
CA ALA A 288 -16.68 20.87 -9.64
C ALA A 288 -16.06 21.04 -8.24
N GLY A 289 -15.87 19.94 -7.51
CA GLY A 289 -15.19 19.94 -6.21
C GLY A 289 -14.62 18.57 -5.87
N CYS A 290 -13.78 18.52 -4.83
CA CYS A 290 -13.09 17.31 -4.40
C CYS A 290 -13.21 17.09 -2.89
N LEU A 291 -13.32 15.83 -2.49
CA LEU A 291 -13.20 15.35 -1.12
C LEU A 291 -12.18 14.20 -1.04
N ALA A 292 -11.42 14.16 0.05
CA ALA A 292 -10.57 13.02 0.39
C ALA A 292 -10.56 12.81 1.90
N PRO A 293 -10.59 11.57 2.40
CA PRO A 293 -10.53 11.30 3.83
C PRO A 293 -9.17 11.71 4.40
N ARG A 294 -9.18 12.43 5.51
CA ARG A 294 -8.01 12.62 6.37
C ARG A 294 -7.95 11.56 7.45
N VAL A 295 -9.11 11.14 7.93
CA VAL A 295 -9.30 10.00 8.82
C VAL A 295 -9.79 8.84 7.95
N LEU A 296 -8.97 7.81 7.79
CA LEU A 296 -9.33 6.57 7.08
C LEU A 296 -10.15 5.64 7.99
N GLN A 297 -9.97 5.74 9.31
CA GLN A 297 -10.70 4.94 10.27
C GLN A 297 -10.89 5.68 11.59
N PRO A 298 -12.10 5.74 12.16
CA PRO A 298 -13.38 5.46 11.50
C PRO A 298 -13.72 6.55 10.48
N LEU A 299 -14.29 6.18 9.33
CA LEU A 299 -14.91 7.15 8.43
C LEU A 299 -16.18 7.70 9.11
N HIS A 300 -16.18 8.99 9.44
CA HIS A 300 -17.28 9.68 10.11
C HIS A 300 -17.47 11.08 9.53
N LYS A 301 -18.62 11.72 9.81
CA LYS A 301 -18.98 13.06 9.30
C LYS A 301 -18.96 13.18 7.77
N PHE A 302 -19.14 12.07 7.06
CA PHE A 302 -19.20 12.10 5.61
C PHE A 302 -20.45 12.84 5.11
N ASP A 303 -21.57 12.70 5.81
CA ASP A 303 -22.80 13.47 5.62
C ASP A 303 -22.60 14.99 5.76
N GLN A 304 -21.76 15.42 6.71
CA GLN A 304 -21.41 16.83 6.92
C GLN A 304 -20.40 17.34 5.89
N ALA A 305 -19.47 16.48 5.47
CA ALA A 305 -18.52 16.78 4.41
C ALA A 305 -19.19 16.81 3.04
N LEU A 306 -20.26 16.02 2.86
CA LEU A 306 -21.08 16.00 1.66
C LEU A 306 -21.94 17.28 1.62
N PRO A 307 -21.80 18.12 0.59
CA PRO A 307 -22.56 19.36 0.50
C PRO A 307 -24.06 19.10 0.45
N ALA A 308 -24.86 19.89 1.18
CA ALA A 308 -26.33 19.83 1.07
C ALA A 308 -26.86 20.11 -0.36
N LYS A 309 -26.01 20.69 -1.24
CA LYS A 309 -26.25 20.97 -2.66
C LYS A 309 -25.42 20.09 -3.61
N SER A 310 -24.78 19.00 -3.15
CA SER A 310 -24.09 18.05 -4.04
C SER A 310 -25.10 17.34 -4.92
N GLY A 311 -25.46 18.03 -6.00
CA GLY A 311 -26.84 18.01 -6.48
C GLY A 311 -27.02 17.44 -7.87
N LYS A 312 -26.01 16.79 -8.47
CA LYS A 312 -26.19 16.08 -9.74
C LYS A 312 -25.42 14.77 -9.82
N ALA A 313 -24.11 14.79 -9.55
CA ALA A 313 -23.28 13.62 -9.77
C ALA A 313 -22.06 13.52 -8.85
N VAL A 314 -21.70 12.29 -8.48
CA VAL A 314 -20.54 11.97 -7.62
C VAL A 314 -19.74 10.82 -8.23
N THR A 315 -18.44 10.97 -8.36
CA THR A 315 -17.52 9.86 -8.68
C THR A 315 -16.75 9.48 -7.44
N PHE A 316 -16.73 8.19 -7.12
CA PHE A 316 -15.75 7.60 -6.22
C PHE A 316 -14.61 7.00 -7.04
N LEU A 317 -13.37 7.42 -6.74
CA LEU A 317 -12.16 6.99 -7.44
C LEU A 317 -11.29 6.15 -6.50
N GLU A 318 -11.05 4.91 -6.90
CA GLU A 318 -10.26 3.91 -6.16
C GLU A 318 -8.90 3.70 -6.82
N THR A 319 -7.84 3.59 -6.00
CA THR A 319 -6.54 3.12 -6.49
C THR A 319 -6.55 1.59 -6.56
N ILE A 320 -6.25 1.03 -7.75
CA ILE A 320 -6.08 -0.42 -7.89
C ILE A 320 -4.77 -0.83 -7.20
N SER A 321 -4.87 -1.83 -6.32
CA SER A 321 -3.79 -2.33 -5.48
C SER A 321 -3.60 -3.85 -5.63
N GLN A 322 -2.38 -4.33 -5.33
CA GLN A 322 -2.01 -5.76 -5.30
C GLN A 322 -2.61 -6.55 -4.12
N THR A 323 -3.00 -5.90 -3.03
CA THR A 323 -3.58 -6.57 -1.86
C THR A 323 -5.10 -6.43 -1.92
N THR A 324 -5.75 -7.57 -2.10
CA THR A 324 -7.19 -7.74 -2.35
C THR A 324 -8.13 -6.89 -1.51
N GLY A 325 -9.17 -6.41 -2.20
CA GLY A 325 -10.33 -5.73 -1.65
C GLY A 325 -10.19 -4.23 -1.85
N SER A 326 -10.81 -3.70 -2.91
CA SER A 326 -11.24 -2.29 -2.91
C SER A 326 -11.68 -1.95 -1.50
N ASP A 327 -11.17 -0.89 -0.88
CA ASP A 327 -11.64 -0.50 0.44
C ASP A 327 -13.12 -0.13 0.31
N ARG A 328 -13.98 -1.15 0.42
CA ARG A 328 -15.43 -1.06 0.22
C ARG A 328 -16.06 -0.21 1.30
N ARG A 329 -15.30 0.27 2.28
CA ARG A 329 -15.76 1.20 3.30
C ARG A 329 -16.14 2.53 2.68
N LEU A 330 -15.33 3.07 1.76
CA LEU A 330 -15.69 4.31 1.06
C LEU A 330 -16.88 4.07 0.10
N GLU A 331 -16.87 2.96 -0.64
CA GLU A 331 -18.01 2.57 -1.48
C GLU A 331 -19.31 2.43 -0.66
N ALA A 332 -19.29 1.66 0.42
CA ALA A 332 -20.44 1.43 1.29
C ALA A 332 -20.88 2.71 2.01
N LEU A 333 -19.94 3.56 2.44
CA LEU A 333 -20.24 4.84 3.04
C LEU A 333 -20.97 5.75 2.05
N VAL A 334 -20.48 5.83 0.81
CA VAL A 334 -21.11 6.59 -0.26
C VAL A 334 -22.50 6.03 -0.57
N GLN A 335 -22.64 4.71 -0.73
CA GLN A 335 -23.93 4.06 -1.00
C GLN A 335 -24.96 4.26 0.13
N ASN A 336 -24.51 4.25 1.39
CA ASN A 336 -25.39 4.42 2.55
C ASN A 336 -25.74 5.89 2.83
N THR A 337 -24.91 6.84 2.38
CA THR A 337 -25.08 8.27 2.70
C THR A 337 -25.69 9.07 1.55
N LEU A 338 -25.41 8.70 0.29
CA LEU A 338 -25.99 9.40 -0.85
C LEU A 338 -27.51 9.22 -0.92
N LEU A 339 -28.20 10.33 -1.17
CA LEU A 339 -29.64 10.34 -1.41
C LEU A 339 -29.96 9.60 -2.71
N ALA A 340 -31.14 8.95 -2.75
CA ALA A 340 -31.62 8.18 -3.91
C ALA A 340 -31.67 8.95 -5.24
N GLN A 341 -31.55 10.28 -5.22
CA GLN A 341 -31.63 11.15 -6.39
C GLN A 341 -30.27 11.59 -6.97
N THR A 342 -29.15 11.20 -6.34
CA THR A 342 -27.81 11.55 -6.82
C THR A 342 -27.26 10.48 -7.75
N ASP A 343 -26.84 10.86 -8.95
CA ASP A 343 -26.10 9.94 -9.82
C ASP A 343 -24.71 9.67 -9.25
N TRP A 344 -24.36 8.41 -9.06
CA TRP A 344 -23.01 8.04 -8.66
C TRP A 344 -22.32 7.19 -9.72
N PHE A 345 -20.99 7.26 -9.69
CA PHE A 345 -20.07 6.58 -10.60
C PHE A 345 -18.90 5.99 -9.82
N ARG A 346 -18.33 4.91 -10.37
CA ARG A 346 -17.17 4.23 -9.82
C ARG A 346 -16.02 4.29 -10.82
N GLY A 347 -14.93 4.92 -10.42
CA GLY A 347 -13.70 5.01 -11.18
C GLY A 347 -12.60 4.19 -10.54
N PHE A 348 -11.72 3.64 -11.37
CA PHE A 348 -10.48 3.02 -10.93
C PHE A 348 -9.28 3.70 -11.58
N THR A 349 -8.18 3.79 -10.84
CA THR A 349 -6.93 4.37 -11.34
C THR A 349 -5.71 3.62 -10.80
N GLY A 350 -4.57 3.83 -11.45
CA GLY A 350 -3.29 3.45 -10.90
C GLY A 350 -2.87 4.36 -9.74
N PRO A 351 -1.71 4.10 -9.12
CA PRO A 351 -1.23 4.91 -8.01
C PRO A 351 -0.82 6.33 -8.39
N GLU A 352 -0.49 6.54 -9.66
CA GLU A 352 -0.17 7.83 -10.23
C GLU A 352 -1.31 8.27 -11.15
N VAL A 353 -1.86 9.46 -10.88
CA VAL A 353 -2.95 10.05 -11.68
C VAL A 353 -2.69 11.53 -11.92
N THR A 354 -2.84 11.97 -13.17
CA THR A 354 -2.63 13.36 -13.55
C THR A 354 -3.90 14.20 -13.42
N ALA A 355 -3.75 15.52 -13.39
CA ALA A 355 -4.90 16.43 -13.38
C ALA A 355 -5.75 16.26 -14.65
N GLU A 356 -5.15 16.02 -15.82
CA GLU A 356 -5.85 15.80 -17.09
C GLU A 356 -6.72 14.54 -17.05
N GLN A 357 -6.20 13.45 -16.47
CA GLN A 357 -6.95 12.22 -16.26
C GLN A 357 -8.15 12.43 -15.33
N LEU A 358 -7.99 13.27 -14.29
CA LEU A 358 -9.08 13.63 -13.38
C LEU A 358 -10.06 14.63 -14.01
N GLN A 359 -9.65 15.49 -14.94
CA GLN A 359 -10.59 16.29 -15.72
C GLN A 359 -11.53 15.40 -16.55
N ALA A 360 -11.01 14.32 -17.14
CA ALA A 360 -11.84 13.35 -17.87
C ALA A 360 -12.89 12.70 -16.96
N VAL A 361 -12.53 12.42 -15.70
CA VAL A 361 -13.46 11.94 -14.67
C VAL A 361 -14.58 12.95 -14.41
N PHE A 362 -14.26 14.24 -14.26
CA PHE A 362 -15.28 15.27 -14.12
C PHE A 362 -16.17 15.40 -15.36
N ARG A 363 -15.59 15.39 -16.56
CA ARG A 363 -16.35 15.45 -17.83
C ARG A 363 -17.32 14.29 -17.97
N ASN A 364 -16.94 13.08 -17.55
CA ASN A 364 -17.84 11.92 -17.53
C ASN A 364 -19.09 12.13 -16.65
N MET A 365 -18.98 12.91 -15.57
CA MET A 365 -20.12 13.24 -14.71
C MET A 365 -21.07 14.28 -15.31
N LEU A 366 -20.60 15.11 -16.25
CA LEU A 366 -21.40 16.18 -16.84
C LEU A 366 -22.58 15.61 -17.67
N PRO A 367 -23.68 16.36 -17.83
CA PRO A 367 -24.86 15.91 -18.60
C PRO A 367 -24.56 15.56 -20.06
N LYS A 368 -23.53 16.18 -20.64
CA LYS A 368 -23.06 15.92 -22.01
C LYS A 368 -21.92 14.90 -22.08
N GLY A 369 -21.45 14.40 -20.93
CA GLY A 369 -20.40 13.39 -20.87
C GLY A 369 -20.92 11.99 -21.18
N ASP A 370 -20.00 11.04 -21.30
CA ASP A 370 -20.31 9.63 -21.59
C ASP A 370 -21.10 8.93 -20.48
N ARG A 371 -21.05 9.47 -19.25
CA ARG A 371 -21.84 9.01 -18.11
C ARG A 371 -21.63 7.52 -17.79
N LYS A 372 -20.42 7.02 -18.01
CA LYS A 372 -20.04 5.62 -17.74
C LYS A 372 -20.10 5.34 -16.25
N LYS A 373 -20.97 4.40 -15.84
CA LYS A 373 -21.19 4.05 -14.41
C LYS A 373 -19.96 3.46 -13.74
N THR A 374 -19.22 2.62 -14.46
CA THR A 374 -17.96 2.03 -14.01
C THR A 374 -16.91 2.26 -15.08
N PHE A 375 -15.74 2.78 -14.71
CA PHE A 375 -14.69 3.10 -15.68
C PHE A 375 -13.28 3.06 -15.05
N TYR A 376 -12.28 3.13 -15.90
CA TYR A 376 -10.87 3.25 -15.54
C TYR A 376 -10.31 4.57 -16.10
N THR A 377 -9.37 5.19 -15.38
CA THR A 377 -8.65 6.38 -15.83
C THR A 377 -7.15 6.18 -15.70
N GLY A 378 -6.40 6.61 -16.72
CA GLY A 378 -4.96 6.40 -16.83
C GLY A 378 -4.55 4.97 -17.20
N LEU A 379 -5.51 4.12 -17.54
CA LEU A 379 -5.30 2.73 -17.95
C LEU A 379 -5.93 2.50 -19.32
N ALA A 380 -5.16 1.92 -20.24
CA ALA A 380 -5.62 1.61 -21.60
C ALA A 380 -5.98 0.12 -21.72
N PHE A 381 -7.10 -0.17 -22.38
CA PHE A 381 -7.48 -1.55 -22.73
C PHE A 381 -7.28 -1.85 -24.22
N ALA A 382 -7.24 -0.82 -25.07
CA ALA A 382 -7.25 -0.98 -26.52
C ALA A 382 -6.41 0.08 -27.25
N GLY A 383 -5.28 0.49 -26.66
CA GLY A 383 -4.42 1.57 -27.15
C GLY A 383 -3.97 1.45 -28.62
N SER A 384 -3.56 2.57 -29.20
CA SER A 384 -3.12 2.65 -30.59
C SER A 384 -1.65 2.24 -30.78
N GLY A 385 -1.44 1.11 -31.47
CA GLY A 385 -0.25 0.78 -32.26
C GLY A 385 1.13 1.10 -31.67
N ALA A 386 1.65 0.22 -30.80
CA ALA A 386 3.02 0.28 -30.29
C ALA A 386 4.12 0.15 -31.38
N GLY A 387 3.75 0.02 -32.66
CA GLY A 387 4.66 -0.26 -33.78
C GLY A 387 5.26 -1.68 -33.72
N LEU A 388 4.61 -2.58 -32.98
CA LEU A 388 5.06 -3.96 -32.74
C LEU A 388 4.04 -4.93 -33.36
N PRO A 389 4.33 -5.55 -34.52
CA PRO A 389 3.34 -6.33 -35.27
C PRO A 389 2.68 -7.46 -34.47
N LYS A 390 3.46 -8.18 -33.65
CA LYS A 390 2.93 -9.26 -32.81
C LYS A 390 2.05 -8.75 -31.66
N TYR A 391 2.37 -7.57 -31.12
CA TYR A 391 1.54 -6.93 -30.10
C TYR A 391 0.24 -6.42 -30.72
N GLU A 392 0.30 -5.88 -31.94
CA GLU A 392 -0.90 -5.45 -32.68
C GLU A 392 -1.86 -6.61 -32.96
N VAL A 393 -1.34 -7.80 -33.27
CA VAL A 393 -2.17 -9.01 -33.40
C VAL A 393 -2.88 -9.34 -32.08
N LEU A 394 -2.20 -9.22 -30.94
CA LEU A 394 -2.83 -9.40 -29.62
C LEU A 394 -3.93 -8.35 -29.40
N LEU A 395 -3.66 -7.07 -29.69
CA LEU A 395 -4.66 -6.01 -29.55
C LEU A 395 -5.88 -6.24 -30.45
N GLN A 396 -5.70 -6.73 -31.68
CA GLN A 396 -6.79 -7.09 -32.58
C GLN A 396 -7.61 -8.27 -32.03
N GLN A 397 -6.95 -9.28 -31.46
CA GLN A 397 -7.62 -10.40 -30.79
C GLN A 397 -8.45 -9.92 -29.59
N LEU A 398 -7.90 -9.03 -28.76
CA LEU A 398 -8.60 -8.44 -27.62
C LEU A 398 -9.82 -7.65 -28.07
N ARG A 399 -9.69 -6.78 -29.06
CA ARG A 399 -10.83 -6.01 -29.62
C ARG A 399 -11.93 -6.89 -30.19
N ARG A 400 -11.57 -8.02 -30.80
CA ARG A 400 -12.54 -8.98 -31.35
C ARG A 400 -13.23 -9.80 -30.26
N ALA A 401 -12.48 -10.29 -29.29
CA ALA A 401 -12.99 -11.18 -28.24
C ALA A 401 -13.73 -10.41 -27.14
N TYR A 402 -13.33 -9.16 -26.88
CA TYR A 402 -13.87 -8.31 -25.84
C TYR A 402 -14.14 -6.89 -26.40
N PRO A 403 -15.18 -6.73 -27.24
CA PRO A 403 -15.44 -5.47 -27.95
C PRO A 403 -15.71 -4.28 -27.02
N ASP A 404 -16.22 -4.54 -25.81
CA ASP A 404 -16.58 -3.48 -24.85
C ASP A 404 -15.39 -2.91 -24.07
N LEU A 405 -14.18 -3.51 -24.18
CA LEU A 405 -13.01 -3.12 -23.40
C LEU A 405 -12.57 -1.67 -23.63
N ALA A 406 -12.58 -1.22 -24.89
CA ALA A 406 -12.27 0.17 -25.22
C ALA A 406 -13.24 1.15 -24.53
N GLY A 407 -14.49 0.71 -24.32
CA GLY A 407 -15.51 1.44 -23.61
C GLY A 407 -15.27 1.58 -22.11
N LEU A 408 -14.31 0.86 -21.51
CA LEU A 408 -14.06 0.93 -20.06
C LEU A 408 -13.13 2.08 -19.64
N SER A 409 -12.31 2.63 -20.55
CA SER A 409 -11.42 3.76 -20.25
C SER A 409 -12.11 5.11 -20.51
N LEU A 410 -11.82 6.13 -19.68
CA LEU A 410 -12.24 7.52 -19.91
C LEU A 410 -11.17 8.38 -20.58
N SER A 411 -9.92 8.17 -20.17
CA SER A 411 -8.74 8.80 -20.75
C SER A 411 -7.67 7.75 -20.78
N GLU A 412 -7.27 7.35 -21.99
CA GLU A 412 -6.06 6.56 -22.17
C GLU A 412 -4.88 7.41 -21.68
N ALA A 413 -3.90 6.81 -21.00
CA ALA A 413 -2.65 7.49 -20.74
C ALA A 413 -2.13 8.03 -22.08
N GLU A 414 -1.69 9.29 -22.14
CA GLU A 414 -1.11 9.83 -23.38
C GLU A 414 0.00 8.88 -23.84
N THR A 415 -0.28 8.11 -24.89
CA THR A 415 0.74 7.40 -25.64
C THR A 415 1.54 8.51 -26.31
N ARG A 416 2.58 9.03 -25.64
CA ARG A 416 3.60 9.77 -26.35
C ARG A 416 4.10 8.81 -27.42
N THR A 417 3.71 9.05 -28.66
CA THR A 417 4.22 8.33 -29.81
C THR A 417 5.71 8.64 -29.84
N ILE A 418 6.51 7.78 -29.22
CA ILE A 418 7.95 7.85 -29.39
C ILE A 418 8.14 7.43 -30.85
N GLU A 419 8.30 8.41 -31.74
CA GLU A 419 8.48 8.23 -33.19
C GLU A 419 9.74 7.42 -33.54
N THR A 420 10.51 6.97 -32.54
CA THR A 420 11.67 6.12 -32.79
C THR A 420 11.15 4.75 -33.22
N PRO A 421 11.30 4.37 -34.50
CA PRO A 421 10.89 3.04 -34.92
C PRO A 421 11.70 2.05 -34.10
N VAL A 422 11.03 1.15 -33.40
CA VAL A 422 11.69 -0.02 -32.83
C VAL A 422 12.24 -0.80 -34.03
N ARG A 423 13.53 -0.59 -34.32
CA ARG A 423 14.24 -1.43 -35.28
C ARG A 423 13.97 -2.88 -34.91
N PRO A 424 13.81 -3.81 -35.86
CA PRO A 424 13.61 -5.22 -35.53
C PRO A 424 14.79 -5.66 -34.67
N VAL A 425 14.58 -5.70 -33.36
CA VAL A 425 15.63 -6.03 -32.41
C VAL A 425 15.98 -7.47 -32.72
N GLU A 426 17.24 -7.74 -33.00
CA GLU A 426 17.72 -9.11 -33.04
C GLU A 426 17.24 -9.82 -31.78
N TRP A 427 16.43 -10.87 -31.95
CA TRP A 427 15.89 -11.61 -30.81
C TRP A 427 17.03 -11.94 -29.86
N PRO A 428 16.88 -11.63 -28.55
CA PRO A 428 17.91 -11.96 -27.58
C PRO A 428 18.30 -13.42 -27.74
N LEU A 429 19.59 -13.72 -27.60
CA LEU A 429 20.10 -15.07 -27.74
C LEU A 429 19.34 -16.06 -26.84
N ALA A 430 18.89 -15.59 -25.68
CA ALA A 430 17.99 -16.32 -24.79
C ALA A 430 16.70 -16.76 -25.51
N VAL A 431 15.94 -15.84 -26.12
CA VAL A 431 14.73 -16.19 -26.89
C VAL A 431 15.05 -17.11 -28.07
N ARG A 432 16.14 -16.85 -28.81
CA ARG A 432 16.55 -17.69 -29.96
C ARG A 432 16.91 -19.12 -29.54
N ARG A 433 17.49 -19.30 -28.35
CA ARG A 433 17.88 -20.61 -27.81
C ARG A 433 16.74 -21.27 -27.02
N TYR A 434 15.85 -20.49 -26.44
CA TYR A 434 14.72 -20.99 -25.68
C TYR A 434 13.68 -21.55 -26.64
N ARG A 435 13.53 -22.87 -26.64
CA ARG A 435 12.50 -23.55 -27.43
C ARG A 435 11.19 -23.46 -26.68
N ASP A 436 10.37 -22.48 -27.04
CA ASP A 436 9.04 -22.31 -26.45
C ASP A 436 8.22 -23.60 -26.55
N GLN A 437 7.67 -24.01 -25.41
CA GLN A 437 6.80 -25.17 -25.27
C GLN A 437 5.67 -24.82 -24.31
N GLY A 438 4.60 -25.60 -24.37
CA GLY A 438 3.45 -25.44 -23.50
C GLY A 438 2.56 -24.23 -23.89
N PRO A 439 1.64 -23.85 -22.98
CA PRO A 439 0.64 -22.82 -23.23
C PRO A 439 1.27 -21.41 -23.36
N PRO A 440 0.58 -20.44 -24.00
CA PRO A 440 1.13 -19.10 -24.25
C PRO A 440 1.61 -18.30 -23.02
N TYR A 441 1.13 -18.62 -21.82
CA TYR A 441 1.60 -17.94 -20.60
C TYR A 441 3.01 -18.37 -20.19
N SER A 442 3.49 -19.55 -20.62
CA SER A 442 4.83 -20.07 -20.29
C SER A 442 5.89 -19.80 -21.36
N GLN A 443 5.50 -19.19 -22.48
CA GLN A 443 6.38 -18.96 -23.64
C GLN A 443 7.21 -17.68 -23.47
N LEU A 444 8.53 -17.81 -23.59
CA LEU A 444 9.48 -16.71 -23.43
C LEU A 444 9.41 -15.72 -24.61
N SER A 445 9.21 -16.20 -25.84
CA SER A 445 9.08 -15.30 -27.00
C SER A 445 7.80 -14.46 -26.93
N GLY A 446 6.68 -15.06 -26.51
CA GLY A 446 5.43 -14.34 -26.29
C GLY A 446 5.56 -13.25 -25.23
N PHE A 447 6.22 -13.55 -24.11
CA PHE A 447 6.53 -12.56 -23.07
C PHE A 447 7.47 -11.46 -23.55
N ASN A 448 8.48 -11.80 -24.38
CA ASN A 448 9.35 -10.81 -24.99
C ASN A 448 8.55 -9.74 -25.76
N ASP A 449 7.62 -10.21 -26.58
CA ASP A 449 6.89 -9.36 -27.52
C ASP A 449 5.76 -8.55 -26.85
N ARG A 450 5.16 -9.08 -25.77
CA ARG A 450 4.04 -8.42 -25.07
C ARG A 450 4.44 -7.58 -23.85
N ALA A 451 5.61 -7.84 -23.26
CA ALA A 451 6.04 -7.18 -22.03
C ALA A 451 7.51 -6.74 -22.09
N ALA A 452 8.47 -7.66 -22.28
CA ALA A 452 9.89 -7.35 -22.08
C ALA A 452 10.44 -6.24 -22.99
N LEU A 453 9.93 -6.12 -24.22
CA LEU A 453 10.31 -5.02 -25.12
C LEU A 453 9.95 -3.66 -24.55
N PHE A 454 8.78 -3.51 -23.94
CA PHE A 454 8.34 -2.24 -23.35
C PHE A 454 9.25 -1.82 -22.20
N TYR A 455 9.64 -2.73 -21.32
CA TYR A 455 10.55 -2.43 -20.22
C TYR A 455 11.97 -2.09 -20.70
N ARG A 456 12.51 -2.83 -21.68
CA ARG A 456 13.86 -2.57 -22.21
C ARG A 456 14.00 -1.24 -22.97
N HIS A 457 12.89 -0.72 -23.47
CA HIS A 457 12.87 0.50 -24.26
C HIS A 457 12.19 1.67 -23.53
N GLU A 458 11.88 1.52 -22.24
CA GLU A 458 11.22 2.55 -21.43
C GLU A 458 9.86 3.01 -22.02
N ARG A 459 9.13 2.07 -22.64
CA ARG A 459 7.81 2.27 -23.28
C ARG A 459 6.67 1.68 -22.46
N GLN A 460 6.81 1.57 -21.14
CA GLN A 460 5.80 0.95 -20.26
C GLN A 460 4.44 1.63 -20.34
N ALA A 461 4.41 2.94 -20.65
CA ALA A 461 3.17 3.70 -20.86
C ALA A 461 2.31 3.20 -22.02
N GLU A 462 2.88 2.39 -22.94
CA GLU A 462 2.16 1.82 -24.08
C GLU A 462 1.55 0.44 -23.79
N LEU A 463 1.81 -0.12 -22.60
CA LEU A 463 1.20 -1.38 -22.18
C LEU A 463 -0.30 -1.19 -21.98
N VAL A 464 -1.09 -2.05 -22.61
CA VAL A 464 -2.51 -2.19 -22.33
C VAL A 464 -2.77 -3.28 -21.30
N ILE A 465 -3.95 -3.24 -20.68
CA ILE A 465 -4.46 -4.31 -19.84
C ILE A 465 -4.75 -5.54 -20.70
N GLU A 466 -4.17 -6.68 -20.33
CA GLU A 466 -4.30 -7.94 -21.08
C GLU A 466 -4.29 -9.19 -20.17
N PRO A 467 -4.86 -10.33 -20.61
CA PRO A 467 -5.07 -11.51 -19.75
C PRO A 467 -3.83 -12.10 -19.06
N PHE A 468 -2.65 -12.04 -19.66
CA PHE A 468 -1.41 -12.56 -19.07
C PHE A 468 -0.99 -11.77 -17.83
N GLN A 469 -1.36 -10.49 -17.70
CA GLN A 469 -1.12 -9.69 -16.49
C GLN A 469 -2.00 -10.12 -15.31
N SER A 470 -3.11 -10.83 -15.56
CA SER A 470 -3.96 -11.39 -14.49
C SER A 470 -3.32 -12.60 -13.80
N LEU A 471 -2.24 -13.15 -14.37
CA LEU A 471 -1.53 -14.29 -13.82
C LEU A 471 -0.29 -13.80 -13.05
N PRO A 472 -0.07 -14.27 -11.81
CA PRO A 472 1.17 -14.02 -11.07
C PRO A 472 2.30 -14.93 -11.58
N LEU A 473 2.50 -14.97 -12.90
CA LEU A 473 3.44 -15.86 -13.56
C LEU A 473 4.32 -15.10 -14.54
N THR A 474 5.59 -15.46 -14.57
CA THR A 474 6.54 -15.01 -15.59
C THR A 474 7.20 -16.24 -16.22
N PRO A 475 7.43 -16.27 -17.55
CA PRO A 475 8.11 -17.40 -18.16
C PRO A 475 9.50 -17.64 -17.59
N ALA A 476 9.90 -18.91 -17.56
CA ALA A 476 11.26 -19.31 -17.27
C ALA A 476 12.27 -18.62 -18.21
N ALA A 477 13.44 -18.28 -17.66
CA ALA A 477 14.51 -17.53 -18.31
C ALA A 477 14.18 -16.06 -18.67
N SER A 478 13.08 -15.48 -18.15
CA SER A 478 12.74 -14.08 -18.39
C SER A 478 13.76 -13.06 -17.86
N ALA A 479 14.54 -13.43 -16.83
CA ALA A 479 15.67 -12.65 -16.32
C ALA A 479 16.74 -12.32 -17.38
N ALA A 480 16.77 -13.03 -18.51
CA ALA A 480 17.65 -12.72 -19.63
C ALA A 480 17.11 -11.59 -20.53
N LEU A 481 15.85 -11.21 -20.38
CA LEU A 481 15.17 -10.20 -21.19
C LEU A 481 15.02 -8.87 -20.46
N VAL A 482 14.57 -8.91 -19.22
CA VAL A 482 14.43 -7.74 -18.36
C VAL A 482 15.31 -7.98 -17.15
N GLN A 483 16.12 -6.99 -16.79
CA GLN A 483 16.95 -7.04 -15.61
C GLN A 483 16.59 -5.88 -14.70
N SER A 484 16.19 -6.19 -13.47
CA SER A 484 15.85 -5.18 -12.45
C SER A 484 16.89 -5.21 -11.34
N PRO A 485 18.12 -4.66 -11.54
CA PRO A 485 19.20 -4.74 -10.55
C PRO A 485 18.79 -4.19 -9.19
N ASP A 486 17.97 -3.13 -9.16
CA ASP A 486 17.50 -2.49 -7.93
C ASP A 486 16.58 -3.38 -7.08
N GLN A 487 15.92 -4.36 -7.70
CA GLN A 487 15.07 -5.33 -7.01
C GLN A 487 15.85 -6.58 -6.57
N ARG A 488 17.05 -6.81 -7.13
CA ARG A 488 17.88 -7.99 -6.83
C ARG A 488 18.82 -7.70 -5.67
N ARG A 489 18.27 -7.67 -4.45
CA ARG A 489 19.07 -7.54 -3.21
C ARG A 489 19.97 -8.74 -2.95
N GLN A 490 19.59 -9.92 -3.45
CA GLN A 490 20.35 -11.16 -3.31
C GLN A 490 20.24 -11.99 -4.60
N LEU A 491 21.33 -12.66 -4.99
CA LEU A 491 21.35 -13.59 -6.12
C LEU A 491 21.43 -15.02 -5.58
N PRO A 492 20.44 -15.88 -5.86
CA PRO A 492 20.50 -17.27 -5.41
C PRO A 492 21.64 -18.01 -6.12
N ARG A 493 22.45 -18.73 -5.36
CA ARG A 493 23.48 -19.62 -5.89
C ARG A 493 22.92 -21.04 -5.97
N PHE A 494 22.81 -21.59 -7.17
CA PHE A 494 22.34 -22.96 -7.36
C PHE A 494 23.47 -23.97 -7.11
N HIS A 495 23.26 -24.87 -6.16
CA HIS A 495 24.16 -25.98 -5.85
C HIS A 495 23.58 -27.28 -6.41
N ALA A 496 24.04 -27.68 -7.59
CA ALA A 496 23.46 -28.82 -8.31
C ALA A 496 23.52 -30.15 -7.53
N GLY A 497 24.56 -30.35 -6.71
CA GLY A 497 24.73 -31.54 -5.88
C GLY A 497 23.73 -31.67 -4.74
N ASP A 498 23.09 -30.56 -4.34
CA ASP A 498 22.11 -30.51 -3.24
C ASP A 498 20.66 -30.55 -3.77
N CYS A 499 20.47 -30.72 -5.09
CA CYS A 499 19.17 -30.66 -5.72
C CYS A 499 18.34 -31.91 -5.38
N THR A 500 17.27 -31.73 -4.61
CA THR A 500 16.30 -32.80 -4.28
C THR A 500 15.10 -32.86 -5.23
N ALA A 501 15.11 -32.07 -6.31
CA ALA A 501 13.99 -31.89 -7.23
C ALA A 501 12.68 -31.40 -6.58
N CYS A 502 12.74 -30.80 -5.39
CA CYS A 502 11.57 -30.30 -4.65
C CYS A 502 10.94 -29.02 -5.25
N GLY A 503 11.62 -28.33 -6.18
CA GLY A 503 11.14 -27.09 -6.78
C GLY A 503 11.26 -25.84 -5.89
N LEU A 504 11.75 -25.94 -4.64
CA LEU A 504 11.90 -24.75 -3.77
C LEU A 504 12.83 -23.68 -4.37
N CYS A 505 13.80 -24.07 -5.20
CA CYS A 505 14.67 -23.12 -5.88
C CYS A 505 13.93 -22.26 -6.91
N THR A 506 12.78 -22.70 -7.44
CA THR A 506 12.01 -21.97 -8.44
C THR A 506 11.13 -20.91 -7.81
N THR A 507 10.62 -21.17 -6.59
CA THR A 507 9.78 -20.22 -5.84
C THR A 507 10.58 -19.03 -5.31
N ILE A 508 11.88 -19.21 -5.02
CA ILE A 508 12.79 -18.14 -4.60
C ILE A 508 13.59 -17.53 -5.75
N CYS A 509 13.40 -18.01 -6.99
CA CYS A 509 14.19 -17.56 -8.12
C CYS A 509 13.72 -16.19 -8.61
N PRO A 510 14.56 -15.14 -8.56
CA PRO A 510 14.16 -13.83 -9.07
C PRO A 510 13.92 -13.91 -10.59
N GLU A 511 12.80 -13.35 -11.05
CA GLU A 511 12.44 -13.25 -12.48
C GLU A 511 12.50 -14.62 -13.22
N MET A 512 12.31 -15.73 -12.48
CA MET A 512 12.42 -17.10 -13.01
C MET A 512 13.73 -17.35 -13.80
N ALA A 513 14.85 -16.81 -13.30
CA ALA A 513 16.17 -16.93 -13.93
C ALA A 513 16.65 -18.39 -14.11
N LEU A 514 16.24 -19.29 -13.21
CA LEU A 514 16.46 -20.72 -13.31
C LEU A 514 15.30 -21.35 -14.08
N PRO A 515 15.49 -21.74 -15.36
CA PRO A 515 14.42 -22.34 -16.13
C PRO A 515 14.03 -23.67 -15.51
N SER A 516 12.77 -23.76 -15.08
CA SER A 516 12.18 -25.01 -14.63
C SER A 516 11.93 -25.87 -15.84
N LEU A 517 12.59 -27.03 -15.92
CA LEU A 517 12.49 -27.94 -17.05
C LEU A 517 12.02 -29.31 -16.57
N ALA A 518 10.85 -29.74 -17.02
CA ALA A 518 10.44 -31.13 -16.94
C ALA A 518 11.04 -31.88 -18.13
N LEU A 519 12.07 -32.69 -17.90
CA LEU A 519 12.65 -33.55 -18.91
C LEU A 519 11.98 -34.92 -18.87
N ASN A 520 11.41 -35.34 -19.99
CA ASN A 520 11.09 -36.75 -20.17
C ASN A 520 12.38 -37.54 -20.42
N LEU A 521 12.34 -38.87 -20.22
CA LEU A 521 13.53 -39.69 -20.35
C LEU A 521 14.14 -39.65 -21.76
N GLU A 522 13.31 -39.48 -22.79
CA GLU A 522 13.79 -39.32 -24.16
C GLU A 522 14.69 -38.09 -24.31
N ALA A 523 14.25 -36.94 -23.79
CA ALA A 523 14.99 -35.70 -23.82
C ALA A 523 16.29 -35.80 -23.00
N LEU A 524 16.25 -36.47 -21.84
CA LEU A 524 17.43 -36.72 -21.01
C LEU A 524 18.48 -37.53 -21.78
N LEU A 525 18.07 -38.64 -22.41
CA LEU A 525 18.95 -39.51 -23.19
C LEU A 525 19.55 -38.77 -24.40
N LYS A 526 18.74 -38.00 -25.14
CA LYS A 526 19.25 -37.18 -26.25
C LYS A 526 20.26 -36.13 -25.76
N GLY A 527 19.98 -35.45 -24.66
CA GLY A 527 20.90 -34.48 -24.05
C GLY A 527 22.23 -35.12 -23.64
N ALA A 528 22.20 -36.30 -23.01
CA ALA A 528 23.40 -37.06 -22.67
C ALA A 528 24.21 -37.44 -23.92
N MET A 529 23.55 -37.89 -24.99
CA MET A 529 24.20 -38.20 -26.26
C MET A 529 24.85 -36.98 -26.91
N GLU A 530 24.20 -35.81 -26.88
CA GLU A 530 24.78 -34.55 -27.37
C GLU A 530 26.02 -34.12 -26.58
N ILE A 531 25.98 -34.24 -25.25
CA ILE A 531 27.14 -33.94 -24.38
C ILE A 531 28.29 -34.91 -24.68
N SER A 532 28.00 -36.20 -24.81
CA SER A 532 28.98 -37.23 -25.16
C SER A 532 29.63 -36.95 -26.52
N ALA A 533 28.83 -36.56 -27.51
CA ALA A 533 29.33 -36.16 -28.83
C ALA A 533 30.26 -34.94 -28.77
N ARG A 534 29.91 -33.90 -27.99
CA ARG A 534 30.78 -32.72 -27.78
C ARG A 534 32.09 -33.06 -27.08
N ARG A 535 32.13 -34.13 -26.29
CA ARG A 535 33.35 -34.68 -25.67
C ARG A 535 34.13 -35.62 -26.58
N GLY A 536 33.77 -35.72 -27.87
CA GLY A 536 34.44 -36.57 -28.85
C GLY A 536 34.01 -38.03 -28.83
N GLN A 537 32.96 -38.39 -28.07
CA GLN A 537 32.43 -39.75 -27.95
C GLN A 537 30.96 -39.80 -28.42
N PRO A 538 30.68 -39.70 -29.73
CA PRO A 538 29.31 -39.71 -30.21
C PRO A 538 28.66 -41.08 -30.00
N ALA A 539 27.59 -41.13 -29.20
CA ALA A 539 26.83 -42.35 -28.92
C ALA A 539 25.83 -42.67 -30.05
N SER A 540 26.27 -42.62 -31.30
CA SER A 540 25.40 -42.71 -32.49
C SER A 540 24.60 -44.01 -32.56
N SER A 541 25.12 -45.11 -32.01
CA SER A 541 24.44 -46.42 -31.91
C SER A 541 23.18 -46.41 -31.03
N LEU A 542 23.06 -45.45 -30.10
CA LEU A 542 21.86 -45.33 -29.25
C LEU A 542 20.71 -44.61 -29.95
N THR A 543 20.98 -43.82 -31.00
CA THR A 543 19.98 -43.00 -31.71
C THR A 543 18.68 -43.75 -32.07
N PRO A 544 18.73 -44.95 -32.69
CA PRO A 544 17.50 -45.68 -33.03
C PRO A 544 16.77 -46.25 -31.81
N LEU A 545 17.43 -46.39 -30.65
CA LEU A 545 16.88 -47.03 -29.45
C LEU A 545 16.25 -46.03 -28.47
N VAL A 546 16.67 -44.75 -28.51
CA VAL A 546 16.29 -43.71 -27.54
C VAL A 546 14.78 -43.62 -27.30
N LYS A 547 13.97 -43.59 -28.36
CA LYS A 547 12.50 -43.46 -28.23
C LYS A 547 11.88 -44.70 -27.59
N ASN A 548 12.37 -45.89 -27.94
CA ASN A 548 11.86 -47.16 -27.41
C ASN A 548 12.25 -47.33 -25.94
N LEU A 549 13.50 -47.00 -25.59
CA LEU A 549 13.98 -47.01 -24.20
C LEU A 549 13.18 -46.04 -23.34
N ALA A 550 12.94 -44.82 -23.82
CA ALA A 550 12.11 -43.85 -23.11
C ALA A 550 10.67 -44.34 -22.89
N THR A 551 10.06 -44.94 -23.92
CA THR A 551 8.69 -45.47 -23.83
C THR A 551 8.59 -46.63 -22.84
N LEU A 552 9.55 -47.56 -22.87
CA LEU A 552 9.57 -48.70 -21.96
C LEU A 552 9.79 -48.25 -20.51
N ALA A 553 10.72 -47.32 -20.29
CA ALA A 553 10.99 -46.79 -18.96
C ALA A 553 9.81 -45.98 -18.40
N ASN A 554 9.13 -45.16 -19.20
CA ASN A 554 7.93 -44.46 -18.76
C ASN A 554 6.82 -45.45 -18.35
N ARG A 555 6.59 -46.52 -19.13
CA ARG A 555 5.63 -47.58 -18.77
C ARG A 555 6.02 -48.33 -17.50
N ALA A 556 7.31 -48.52 -17.27
CA ALA A 556 7.81 -49.12 -16.04
C ALA A 556 7.57 -48.17 -14.85
N ALA A 557 7.82 -46.86 -15.02
CA ALA A 557 7.59 -45.85 -14.00
C ALA A 557 6.10 -45.69 -13.64
N GLU A 558 5.19 -45.75 -14.62
CA GLU A 558 3.73 -45.73 -14.38
C GLU A 558 3.23 -46.93 -13.56
N ARG A 559 3.96 -48.04 -13.59
CA ARG A 559 3.64 -49.28 -12.87
C ARG A 559 4.42 -49.43 -11.56
N ALA A 560 5.39 -48.55 -11.33
CA ALA A 560 6.24 -48.55 -10.17
C ALA A 560 5.51 -47.90 -8.99
N SER A 561 5.66 -48.48 -7.79
CA SER A 561 5.19 -47.81 -6.58
C SER A 561 6.05 -46.55 -6.31
N ALA A 562 5.55 -45.62 -5.49
CA ALA A 562 6.33 -44.44 -5.10
C ALA A 562 7.69 -44.80 -4.47
N GLU A 563 7.76 -45.98 -3.83
CA GLU A 563 8.96 -46.52 -3.17
C GLU A 563 9.97 -47.07 -4.18
N ASP A 564 9.50 -47.70 -5.27
CA ASP A 564 10.34 -48.17 -6.38
C ASP A 564 11.00 -47.01 -7.13
N VAL A 565 10.25 -45.91 -7.36
CA VAL A 565 10.76 -44.71 -8.04
C VAL A 565 11.81 -44.01 -7.18
N LYS A 566 11.59 -43.92 -5.86
CA LYS A 566 12.56 -43.34 -4.91
C LYS A 566 13.87 -44.12 -4.90
N THR A 567 13.78 -45.46 -4.87
CA THR A 567 14.96 -46.35 -4.89
C THR A 567 15.76 -46.23 -6.19
N LEU A 568 15.11 -45.97 -7.33
CA LEU A 568 15.78 -45.73 -8.60
C LEU A 568 16.50 -44.37 -8.62
N ALA A 569 15.87 -43.33 -8.07
CA ALA A 569 16.44 -41.98 -8.00
C ALA A 569 17.66 -41.89 -7.07
N GLU A 570 17.69 -42.67 -5.98
CA GLU A 570 18.85 -42.75 -5.07
C GLU A 570 20.05 -43.51 -5.67
N ARG A 571 19.85 -44.25 -6.77
CA ARG A 571 20.88 -45.05 -7.45
C ARG A 571 21.42 -44.41 -8.73
N LEU A 572 20.76 -43.39 -9.25
CA LEU A 572 21.20 -42.54 -10.38
C LEU A 572 21.95 -41.33 -9.83
#